data_AF-A0A3S0BRX8-F1
#
_entry.id   AF-A0A3S0BRX8-F1
#
_cell.length_a   1.000
_cell.length_b   1.000
_cell.length_c   1.000
_cell.angle_alpha   90.00
_cell.angle_beta   90.00
_cell.angle_gamma   90.00
#
_symmetry.space_group_name_H-M   'P 1'
#
loop_
_entity.id
_entity.type
_entity.pdbx_description
1 polymer ?
#
loop_
_entity_poly.entity_id
_entity_poly.type
_entity_poly.pdbx_seq_one_letter_code
_entity_poly.pdbx_strand_id
1 'polypeptide(L)'
;MNRLPSHRAAPDHARHQRHRAPALRALAHGSRPPRWQRWAVHGATLALTLTGVGWLIAHHLLQDRGSFGEALPSPLEPWALRLHGMLAYAFLLVLGSMSTVHVVLGWRLRRSRRSGVGLIAAGLVLTVSGLALYYAPEPWHESTSLLHWATGLGLLPLLGVHVLAARRWRRRAARLSSA
;
A
#
# COMPACT_ATOMS: atom_id res chain seq x y z
N MET A 1 -47.11 -4.72 -57.06
CA MET A 1 -46.52 -5.39 -55.88
C MET A 1 -45.18 -4.72 -55.57
N ASN A 2 -45.13 -3.80 -54.60
CA ASN A 2 -43.95 -3.01 -54.27
C ASN A 2 -43.54 -3.32 -52.83
N ARG A 3 -42.37 -3.94 -52.61
CA ARG A 3 -41.84 -4.23 -51.25
C ARG A 3 -40.87 -3.12 -50.87
N LEU A 4 -41.18 -2.36 -49.83
CA LEU A 4 -40.28 -1.36 -49.23
C LEU A 4 -39.18 -2.07 -48.39
N PRO A 5 -37.92 -1.58 -48.41
CA PRO A 5 -36.87 -2.10 -47.55
C PRO A 5 -37.07 -1.63 -46.10
N SER A 6 -37.20 -2.55 -45.16
CA SER A 6 -37.19 -2.27 -43.73
C SER A 6 -35.78 -1.85 -43.28
N HIS A 7 -35.56 -0.55 -43.13
CA HIS A 7 -34.35 0.00 -42.52
C HIS A 7 -34.30 -0.44 -41.03
N ARG A 8 -33.55 -1.50 -40.72
CA ARG A 8 -33.25 -1.87 -39.33
C ARG A 8 -32.37 -0.77 -38.74
N ALA A 9 -32.96 0.10 -37.92
CA ALA A 9 -32.21 1.00 -37.05
C ALA A 9 -31.31 0.15 -36.15
N ALA A 10 -30.00 0.28 -36.31
CA ALA A 10 -29.04 -0.34 -35.39
C ALA A 10 -29.30 0.19 -33.97
N PRO A 11 -29.33 -0.67 -32.94
CA PRO A 11 -29.67 -0.23 -31.58
C PRO A 11 -28.64 0.78 -31.05
N ASP A 12 -29.15 1.90 -30.55
CA ASP A 12 -28.44 3.09 -30.06
C ASP A 12 -27.40 2.79 -28.94
N HIS A 13 -27.46 1.60 -28.35
CA HIS A 13 -26.51 1.09 -27.36
C HIS A 13 -25.07 0.99 -27.88
N ALA A 14 -24.86 0.71 -29.17
CA ALA A 14 -23.53 0.59 -29.75
C ALA A 14 -22.77 1.93 -29.81
N ARG A 15 -23.48 3.06 -29.87
CA ARG A 15 -22.89 4.40 -29.99
C ARG A 15 -22.36 4.90 -28.65
N HIS A 16 -23.09 4.67 -27.55
CA HIS A 16 -22.65 5.03 -26.20
C HIS A 16 -21.45 4.21 -25.68
N GLN A 17 -21.31 2.95 -26.12
CA GLN A 17 -20.18 2.12 -25.71
C GLN A 17 -18.84 2.60 -26.30
N ARG A 18 -18.84 3.09 -27.56
CA ARG A 18 -17.63 3.57 -28.25
C ARG A 18 -17.02 4.82 -27.62
N HIS A 19 -17.85 5.72 -27.07
CA HIS A 19 -17.37 6.94 -26.39
C HIS A 19 -16.88 6.71 -24.95
N ARG A 20 -17.25 5.60 -24.29
CA ARG A 20 -16.80 5.28 -22.93
C ARG A 20 -15.36 4.74 -22.87
N ALA A 21 -14.90 4.05 -23.91
CA ALA A 21 -13.57 3.44 -23.93
C ALA A 21 -12.38 4.45 -23.84
N PRO A 22 -12.39 5.60 -24.55
CA PRO A 22 -11.34 6.61 -24.42
C PRO A 22 -11.31 7.28 -23.04
N ALA A 23 -12.48 7.60 -22.48
CA ALA A 23 -12.59 8.21 -21.16
C ALA A 23 -12.05 7.29 -20.05
N LEU A 24 -12.34 5.99 -20.10
CA LEU A 24 -11.81 5.01 -19.16
C LEU A 24 -10.29 4.87 -19.25
N ARG A 25 -9.70 4.98 -20.45
CA ARG A 25 -8.24 4.96 -20.66
C ARG A 25 -7.57 6.21 -20.11
N ALA A 26 -8.12 7.40 -20.38
CA ALA A 26 -7.62 8.67 -19.85
C ALA A 26 -7.65 8.68 -18.31
N LEU A 27 -8.76 8.26 -17.70
CA LEU A 27 -8.89 8.10 -16.25
C LEU A 27 -7.94 7.03 -15.68
N ALA A 28 -7.72 5.94 -16.41
CA ALA A 28 -6.77 4.90 -16.01
C ALA A 28 -5.30 5.37 -16.07
N HIS A 29 -4.95 6.27 -16.98
CA HIS A 29 -3.62 6.89 -17.03
C HIS A 29 -3.42 7.91 -15.90
N GLY A 30 -4.41 8.77 -15.65
CA GLY A 30 -4.37 9.73 -14.53
C GLY A 30 -4.31 9.08 -13.15
N SER A 31 -4.83 7.85 -13.01
CA SER A 31 -4.81 7.10 -11.74
C SER A 31 -3.43 6.55 -11.33
N ARG A 32 -2.42 6.64 -12.18
CA ARG A 32 -1.09 6.11 -11.88
C ARG A 32 -0.28 7.17 -11.14
N PRO A 33 0.28 6.84 -9.97
CA PRO A 33 1.22 7.75 -9.34
C PRO A 33 2.46 7.90 -10.24
N PRO A 34 3.10 9.09 -10.23
CA PRO A 34 4.36 9.34 -10.91
C PRO A 34 5.41 8.30 -10.50
N ARG A 35 6.38 8.07 -11.40
CA ARG A 35 7.39 7.02 -11.21
C ARG A 35 8.15 7.18 -9.89
N TRP A 36 8.51 8.40 -9.51
CA TRP A 36 9.23 8.67 -8.27
C TRP A 36 8.42 8.26 -7.04
N GLN A 37 7.13 8.59 -6.94
CA GLN A 37 6.27 8.17 -5.81
C GLN A 37 6.18 6.66 -5.69
N ARG A 38 6.13 5.96 -6.83
CA ARG A 38 6.09 4.50 -6.86
C ARG A 38 7.40 3.90 -6.34
N TRP A 39 8.54 4.40 -6.79
CA TRP A 39 9.83 3.93 -6.30
C TRP A 39 10.01 4.29 -4.82
N ALA A 40 9.63 5.50 -4.42
CA ALA A 40 9.72 5.95 -3.04
C ALA A 40 8.87 5.11 -2.10
N VAL A 41 7.60 4.82 -2.42
CA VAL A 41 6.74 4.01 -1.54
C VAL A 41 7.24 2.57 -1.45
N HIS A 42 7.70 1.97 -2.56
CA HIS A 42 8.25 0.62 -2.54
C HIS A 42 9.57 0.55 -1.77
N GLY A 43 10.48 1.51 -2.02
CA GLY A 43 11.75 1.60 -1.34
C GLY A 43 11.60 1.84 0.16
N ALA A 44 10.74 2.80 0.55
CA ALA A 44 10.48 3.10 1.96
C ALA A 44 9.81 1.91 2.69
N THR A 45 8.82 1.26 2.07
CA THR A 45 8.17 0.06 2.65
C THR A 45 9.19 -1.06 2.85
N LEU A 46 10.03 -1.32 1.84
CA LEU A 46 11.06 -2.35 1.92
C LEU A 46 12.11 -2.02 2.99
N ALA A 47 12.61 -0.78 3.01
CA ALA A 47 13.60 -0.33 3.97
C ALA A 47 13.08 -0.41 5.41
N LEU A 48 11.83 0.01 5.66
CA LEU A 48 11.18 -0.15 6.97
C LEU A 48 11.04 -1.62 7.37
N THR A 49 10.63 -2.47 6.43
CA THR A 49 10.50 -3.91 6.70
C THR A 49 11.85 -4.52 7.05
N LEU A 50 12.91 -4.18 6.30
CA LEU A 50 14.25 -4.71 6.53
C LEU A 50 14.84 -4.23 7.87
N THR A 51 14.68 -2.95 8.21
CA THR A 51 15.17 -2.43 9.50
C THR A 51 14.37 -2.98 10.68
N GLY A 52 13.05 -3.16 10.53
CA GLY A 52 12.21 -3.78 11.56
C GLY A 52 12.50 -5.27 11.75
N VAL A 53 12.67 -6.04 10.67
CA VAL A 53 13.10 -7.44 10.74
C VAL A 53 14.51 -7.56 11.30
N GLY A 54 15.41 -6.66 10.90
CA GLY A 54 16.76 -6.57 11.47
C GLY A 54 16.72 -6.35 12.98
N TRP A 55 15.82 -5.47 13.45
CA TRP A 55 15.59 -5.29 14.88
C TRP A 55 15.03 -6.56 15.54
N LEU A 56 14.05 -7.25 14.96
CA LEU A 56 13.52 -8.51 15.52
C LEU A 56 14.60 -9.59 15.65
N ILE A 57 15.46 -9.73 14.64
CA ILE A 57 16.59 -10.67 14.66
C ILE A 57 17.59 -10.27 15.75
N ALA A 58 17.94 -8.98 15.81
CA ALA A 58 18.82 -8.41 16.82
C ALA A 58 18.30 -8.66 18.25
N HIS A 59 17.02 -8.42 18.46
CA HIS A 59 16.37 -8.47 19.76
C HIS A 59 16.06 -9.90 20.22
N HIS A 60 15.71 -10.82 19.31
CA HIS A 60 15.33 -12.19 19.70
C HIS A 60 16.42 -13.25 19.49
N LEU A 61 17.33 -13.07 18.52
CA LEU A 61 18.30 -14.10 18.11
C LEU A 61 19.75 -13.74 18.43
N LEU A 62 20.06 -12.45 18.60
CA LEU A 62 21.44 -11.95 18.84
C LEU A 62 21.64 -11.39 20.26
N GLN A 63 20.68 -11.61 21.17
CA GLN A 63 20.91 -11.36 22.58
C GLN A 63 21.89 -12.39 23.14
N ASP A 64 23.11 -11.96 23.41
CA ASP A 64 24.08 -12.77 24.13
C ASP A 64 23.64 -12.90 25.58
N ARG A 65 23.47 -14.16 26.04
CA ARG A 65 23.34 -14.44 27.47
C ARG A 65 24.73 -14.29 28.08
N GLY A 66 24.98 -13.18 28.77
CA GLY A 66 26.22 -12.97 29.50
C GLY A 66 26.48 -14.11 30.50
N SER A 67 27.72 -14.25 30.95
CA SER A 67 28.15 -15.28 31.91
C SER A 67 27.40 -15.30 33.24
N PHE A 68 26.65 -14.23 33.55
CA PHE A 68 25.79 -14.07 34.74
C PHE A 68 24.28 -14.09 34.43
N GLY A 69 23.88 -14.45 33.21
CA GLY A 69 22.47 -14.51 32.81
C GLY A 69 21.84 -13.18 32.40
N GLU A 70 22.59 -12.07 32.42
CA GLU A 70 22.14 -10.77 31.90
C GLU A 70 22.22 -10.76 30.37
N ALA A 71 21.12 -10.42 29.70
CA ALA A 71 21.09 -10.27 28.25
C ALA A 71 21.83 -8.99 27.85
N LEU A 72 22.98 -9.13 27.18
CA LEU A 72 23.69 -7.98 26.62
C LEU A 72 22.96 -7.53 25.34
N PRO A 73 22.52 -6.27 25.23
CA PRO A 73 21.86 -5.77 24.02
C PRO A 73 22.81 -5.82 22.83
N SER A 74 22.34 -6.35 21.70
CA SER A 74 23.18 -6.39 20.50
C SER A 74 23.51 -4.95 20.02
N PRO A 75 24.74 -4.67 19.57
CA PRO A 75 25.13 -3.32 19.13
C PRO A 75 24.37 -2.85 17.87
N LEU A 76 23.69 -3.75 17.18
CA LEU A 76 22.85 -3.47 16.00
C LEU A 76 21.48 -2.88 16.37
N GLU A 77 20.98 -3.19 17.56
CA GLU A 77 19.62 -2.83 17.98
C GLU A 77 19.36 -1.31 17.96
N PRO A 78 20.23 -0.45 18.53
CA PRO A 78 20.01 1.00 18.54
C PRO A 78 20.07 1.60 17.13
N TRP A 79 20.92 1.05 16.26
CA TRP A 79 21.04 1.52 14.87
C TRP A 79 19.81 1.14 14.04
N ALA A 80 19.31 -0.08 14.20
CA ALA A 80 18.10 -0.53 13.54
C ALA A 80 16.90 0.35 13.91
N LEU A 81 16.70 0.65 15.19
CA LEU A 81 15.62 1.52 15.67
C LEU A 81 15.75 2.96 15.16
N ARG A 82 16.95 3.55 15.20
CA ARG A 82 17.19 4.92 14.68
C ARG A 82 16.88 5.02 13.20
N LEU A 83 17.39 4.09 12.40
CA LEU A 83 17.12 4.04 10.96
C LEU A 83 15.65 3.81 10.68
N HIS A 84 15.00 2.91 11.42
CA HIS A 84 13.57 2.63 11.29
C HIS A 84 12.73 3.88 11.55
N GLY A 85 12.99 4.60 12.64
CA GLY A 85 12.31 5.85 12.96
C GLY A 85 12.47 6.93 11.88
N MET A 86 13.70 7.13 11.37
CA MET A 86 13.95 8.08 10.27
C MET A 86 13.21 7.69 8.98
N LEU A 87 13.23 6.40 8.62
CA LEU A 87 12.52 5.89 7.45
C LEU A 87 10.99 5.98 7.60
N ALA A 88 10.47 5.93 8.81
CA ALA A 88 9.03 6.06 9.08
C ALA A 88 8.52 7.44 8.69
N TYR A 89 9.26 8.51 9.02
CA TYR A 89 8.92 9.86 8.58
C TYR A 89 8.94 9.99 7.06
N ALA A 90 9.97 9.45 6.39
CA ALA A 90 10.04 9.44 4.93
C ALA A 90 8.84 8.71 4.30
N PHE A 91 8.45 7.56 4.86
CA PHE A 91 7.27 6.81 4.42
C PHE A 91 5.98 7.61 4.58
N LEU A 92 5.78 8.27 5.73
CA LEU A 92 4.60 9.11 5.98
C LEU A 92 4.49 10.29 5.00
N LEU A 93 5.62 10.95 4.68
CA LEU A 93 5.66 12.00 3.67
C LEU A 93 5.26 11.49 2.29
N VAL A 94 5.80 10.33 1.89
CA VAL A 94 5.43 9.71 0.61
C VAL A 94 3.95 9.35 0.60
N LEU A 95 3.44 8.70 1.66
CA LEU A 95 2.03 8.31 1.79
C LEU A 95 1.09 9.52 1.75
N GLY A 96 1.45 10.60 2.45
CA GLY A 96 0.75 11.89 2.40
C GLY A 96 0.72 12.47 0.98
N SER A 97 1.86 12.49 0.29
CA SER A 97 1.95 12.98 -1.10
C SER A 97 1.09 12.17 -2.08
N MET A 98 0.89 10.86 -1.83
CA MET A 98 0.04 10.01 -2.65
C MET A 98 -1.45 10.21 -2.35
N SER A 99 -1.79 10.69 -1.15
CA SER A 99 -3.17 10.83 -0.69
C SER A 99 -3.96 11.87 -1.50
N THR A 100 -3.30 12.92 -1.98
CA THR A 100 -3.95 14.03 -2.70
C THR A 100 -4.48 13.65 -4.08
N VAL A 101 -3.76 12.79 -4.80
CA VAL A 101 -4.09 12.42 -6.20
C VAL A 101 -4.46 10.95 -6.32
N HIS A 102 -3.58 10.04 -5.88
CA HIS A 102 -3.76 8.60 -6.11
C HIS A 102 -4.93 8.04 -5.32
N VAL A 103 -5.05 8.41 -4.03
CA VAL A 103 -6.12 7.93 -3.15
C VAL A 103 -7.46 8.54 -3.56
N VAL A 104 -7.53 9.87 -3.74
CA VAL A 104 -8.76 10.57 -4.17
C VAL A 104 -9.29 10.01 -5.48
N LEU A 105 -8.42 9.84 -6.49
CA LEU A 105 -8.85 9.33 -7.80
C LEU A 105 -9.23 7.84 -7.73
N GLY A 106 -8.48 7.02 -6.98
CA GLY A 106 -8.83 5.62 -6.73
C GLY A 106 -10.19 5.47 -6.05
N TRP A 107 -10.49 6.37 -5.12
CA TRP A 107 -11.78 6.48 -4.47
C TRP A 107 -12.86 6.88 -5.47
N ARG A 108 -12.74 8.01 -6.19
CA ARG A 108 -13.74 8.43 -7.19
C ARG A 108 -14.06 7.34 -8.21
N LEU A 109 -13.06 6.58 -8.64
CA LEU A 109 -13.21 5.49 -9.63
C LEU A 109 -13.67 4.15 -9.05
N ARG A 110 -14.00 4.08 -7.75
CA ARG A 110 -14.37 2.82 -7.04
C ARG A 110 -13.37 1.69 -7.21
N ARG A 111 -12.11 2.02 -7.47
CA ARG A 111 -11.10 1.05 -7.91
C ARG A 111 -10.20 0.64 -6.77
N SER A 112 -10.01 -0.67 -6.58
CA SER A 112 -9.12 -1.24 -5.56
C SER A 112 -9.34 -0.63 -4.16
N ARG A 113 -10.56 -0.18 -3.85
CA ARG A 113 -10.88 0.55 -2.61
C ARG A 113 -10.59 -0.31 -1.37
N ARG A 114 -11.01 -1.58 -1.39
CA ARG A 114 -10.82 -2.49 -0.24
C ARG A 114 -9.34 -2.63 0.14
N SER A 115 -8.46 -2.90 -0.83
CA SER A 115 -7.03 -3.02 -0.56
C SER A 115 -6.37 -1.67 -0.25
N GLY A 116 -6.86 -0.57 -0.83
CA GLY A 116 -6.40 0.78 -0.49
C GLY A 116 -6.75 1.20 0.94
N VAL A 117 -7.98 0.93 1.38
CA VAL A 117 -8.44 1.16 2.76
C VAL A 117 -7.62 0.30 3.72
N GLY A 118 -7.38 -0.96 3.38
CA GLY A 118 -6.51 -1.83 4.17
C GLY A 118 -5.10 -1.25 4.36
N LEU A 119 -4.49 -0.70 3.30
CA LEU A 119 -3.17 -0.07 3.40
C LEU A 119 -3.17 1.19 4.28
N ILE A 120 -4.20 2.04 4.15
CA ILE A 120 -4.33 3.25 4.98
C ILE A 120 -4.53 2.86 6.45
N ALA A 121 -5.41 1.88 6.72
CA ALA A 121 -5.65 1.37 8.06
C ALA A 121 -4.39 0.76 8.68
N ALA A 122 -3.67 -0.08 7.93
CA ALA A 122 -2.41 -0.66 8.38
C ALA A 122 -1.35 0.42 8.67
N GLY A 123 -1.22 1.43 7.80
CA GLY A 123 -0.34 2.57 8.02
C GLY A 123 -0.70 3.39 9.27
N LEU A 124 -2.00 3.59 9.53
CA LEU A 124 -2.48 4.26 10.72
C LEU A 124 -2.17 3.45 11.99
N VAL A 125 -2.45 2.13 11.97
CA VAL A 125 -2.10 1.23 13.08
C VAL A 125 -0.60 1.26 13.35
N LEU A 126 0.24 1.20 12.32
CA LEU A 126 1.70 1.29 12.47
C LEU A 126 2.16 2.63 13.05
N THR A 127 1.54 3.73 12.63
CA THR A 127 1.87 5.07 13.14
C THR A 127 1.49 5.18 14.62
N VAL A 128 0.26 4.80 14.97
CA VAL A 128 -0.24 4.88 16.34
C VAL A 128 0.52 3.94 17.27
N SER A 129 0.74 2.69 16.86
CA SER A 129 1.52 1.74 17.65
C SER A 129 2.98 2.16 17.79
N GLY A 130 3.59 2.75 16.76
CA GLY A 130 4.95 3.30 16.86
C GLY A 130 5.05 4.46 17.86
N LEU A 131 4.06 5.36 17.86
CA LEU A 131 3.97 6.42 18.87
C LEU A 131 3.71 5.85 20.27
N ALA A 132 2.84 4.85 20.39
CA ALA A 132 2.54 4.21 21.67
C ALA A 132 3.77 3.48 22.23
N LEU A 133 4.61 2.84 21.41
CA LEU A 133 5.88 2.27 21.87
C LEU A 133 6.83 3.33 22.45
N TYR A 134 6.71 4.59 22.01
CA TYR A 134 7.57 5.67 22.49
C TYR A 134 6.99 6.40 23.73
N TYR A 135 5.66 6.54 23.81
CA TYR A 135 5.00 7.40 24.81
C TYR A 135 4.04 6.67 25.76
N ALA A 136 3.60 5.46 25.45
CA ALA A 136 2.60 4.76 26.27
C ALA A 136 3.22 4.15 27.54
N PRO A 137 2.43 3.94 28.60
CA PRO A 137 2.89 3.29 29.83
C PRO A 137 3.26 1.82 29.62
N GLU A 138 4.14 1.30 30.47
CA GLU A 138 4.68 -0.07 30.44
C GLU A 138 3.65 -1.19 30.18
N PRO A 139 2.44 -1.21 30.79
CA PRO A 139 1.47 -2.29 30.57
C PRO A 139 1.03 -2.47 29.11
N TRP A 140 1.15 -1.43 28.29
CA TRP A 140 0.77 -1.48 26.87
C TRP A 140 1.92 -1.89 25.98
N HIS A 141 3.16 -1.91 26.47
CA HIS A 141 4.35 -2.01 25.64
C HIS A 141 4.43 -3.35 24.88
N GLU A 142 4.20 -4.48 25.56
CA GLU A 142 4.24 -5.82 24.94
C GLU A 142 3.18 -5.98 23.84
N SER A 143 1.92 -5.69 24.15
CA SER A 143 0.81 -5.80 23.19
C SER A 143 0.96 -4.84 22.00
N THR A 144 1.45 -3.63 22.25
CA THR A 144 1.73 -2.63 21.21
C THR A 144 2.88 -3.08 20.32
N SER A 145 3.94 -3.65 20.90
CA SER A 145 5.08 -4.20 20.16
C SER A 145 4.60 -5.30 19.21
N LEU A 146 3.83 -6.27 19.73
CA LEU A 146 3.24 -7.35 18.95
C LEU A 146 2.39 -6.82 17.77
N LEU A 147 1.48 -5.88 18.07
CA LEU A 147 0.64 -5.27 17.05
C LEU A 147 1.48 -4.56 15.98
N HIS A 148 2.52 -3.83 16.39
CA HIS A 148 3.38 -3.07 15.49
C HIS A 148 4.12 -3.98 14.52
N TRP A 149 4.87 -4.96 15.02
CA TRP A 149 5.67 -5.81 14.14
C TRP A 149 4.81 -6.76 13.31
N ALA A 150 3.72 -7.31 13.84
CA ALA A 150 2.81 -8.17 13.08
C ALA A 150 2.15 -7.41 11.93
N THR A 151 1.69 -6.19 12.18
CA THR A 151 1.13 -5.31 11.14
C THR A 151 2.20 -4.92 10.12
N GLY A 152 3.44 -4.66 10.58
CA GLY A 152 4.57 -4.28 9.75
C GLY A 152 4.94 -5.36 8.73
N LEU A 153 5.03 -6.61 9.17
CA LEU A 153 5.24 -7.76 8.28
C LEU A 153 4.08 -7.94 7.30
N GLY A 154 2.85 -7.69 7.73
CA GLY A 154 1.66 -7.75 6.88
C GLY A 154 1.58 -6.66 5.82
N LEU A 155 2.28 -5.53 5.99
CA LEU A 155 2.21 -4.39 5.07
C LEU A 155 2.76 -4.72 3.69
N LEU A 156 3.88 -5.44 3.61
CA LEU A 156 4.55 -5.80 2.36
C LEU A 156 3.67 -6.68 1.43
N PRO A 157 3.10 -7.81 1.90
CA PRO A 157 2.17 -8.60 1.07
C PRO A 157 0.88 -7.82 0.76
N LEU A 158 0.36 -7.02 1.69
CA LEU A 158 -0.82 -6.19 1.46
C LEU A 158 -0.60 -5.18 0.33
N LEU A 159 0.57 -4.55 0.28
CA LEU A 159 0.99 -3.66 -0.81
C LEU A 159 1.07 -4.43 -2.14
N GLY A 160 1.64 -5.64 -2.11
CA GLY A 160 1.67 -6.54 -3.26
C GLY A 160 0.27 -6.84 -3.81
N VAL A 161 -0.66 -7.24 -2.94
CA VAL A 161 -2.07 -7.50 -3.29
C VAL A 161 -2.73 -6.25 -3.87
N HIS A 162 -2.51 -5.07 -3.29
CA HIS A 162 -3.04 -3.81 -3.81
C HIS A 162 -2.56 -3.53 -5.25
N VAL A 163 -1.25 -3.69 -5.50
CA VAL A 163 -0.64 -3.50 -6.82
C VAL A 163 -1.18 -4.52 -7.83
N LEU A 164 -1.30 -5.79 -7.44
CA LEU A 164 -1.85 -6.85 -8.29
C LEU A 164 -3.32 -6.61 -8.63
N ALA A 165 -4.14 -6.24 -7.65
CA ALA A 165 -5.55 -5.87 -7.86
C ALA A 165 -5.66 -4.68 -8.83
N ALA A 166 -4.81 -3.65 -8.65
CA ALA A 166 -4.76 -2.51 -9.56
C ALA A 166 -4.32 -2.90 -10.97
N ARG A 167 -3.36 -3.83 -11.13
CA ARG A 167 -2.94 -4.36 -12.45
C ARG A 167 -4.06 -5.17 -13.12
N ARG A 168 -4.72 -6.07 -12.38
CA ARG A 168 -5.84 -6.90 -12.87
C ARG A 168 -6.98 -6.03 -13.40
N TRP A 169 -7.36 -4.97 -12.67
CA TRP A 169 -8.39 -4.03 -13.11
C TRP A 169 -8.04 -3.34 -14.44
N ARG A 170 -6.78 -2.86 -14.60
CA ARG A 170 -6.36 -2.21 -15.86
C ARG A 170 -6.41 -3.16 -17.05
N ARG A 171 -5.99 -4.42 -16.86
CA ARG A 171 -6.06 -5.44 -17.91
C ARG A 171 -7.50 -5.72 -18.32
N ARG A 172 -8.43 -5.80 -17.37
CA ARG A 172 -9.87 -5.96 -17.65
C ARG A 172 -10.43 -4.77 -18.43
N ALA A 173 -10.13 -3.54 -18.00
CA ALA A 173 -10.59 -2.33 -18.70
C ALA A 173 -10.03 -2.24 -20.14
N ALA A 174 -8.77 -2.65 -20.35
CA ALA A 174 -8.18 -2.69 -21.69
C ALA A 174 -8.87 -3.70 -22.61
N ARG A 175 -9.18 -4.91 -22.12
CA ARG A 175 -9.89 -5.96 -22.86
C ARG A 175 -11.30 -5.55 -23.28
N LEU A 176 -12.04 -4.90 -22.38
CA LEU A 176 -13.38 -4.38 -22.68
C LEU A 176 -13.37 -3.21 -23.68
N SER A 177 -12.21 -2.58 -23.91
CA SER A 177 -12.05 -1.52 -24.90
C SER A 177 -11.59 -2.03 -26.27
N SER A 178 -11.27 -3.32 -26.40
CA SER A 178 -10.77 -3.96 -27.63
C SER A 178 -11.73 -5.02 -28.19
N ALA A 179 -12.81 -5.31 -27.46
CA ALA A 179 -13.93 -6.15 -27.89
C ALA A 179 -15.08 -5.24 -28.33
#